data_AF-A0A1Q7KGV4-F1
#
_entry.id   AF-A0A1Q7KGV4-F1
#
_cell.length_a   1.000
_cell.length_b   1.000
_cell.length_c   1.000
_cell.angle_alpha   90.00
_cell.angle_beta   90.00
_cell.angle_gamma   90.00
#
_symmetry.space_group_name_H-M   'P 1'
#
loop_
_entity.id
_entity.type
_entity.pdbx_description
1 polymer ?
#
loop_
_entity_poly.entity_id
_entity_poly.type
_entity_poly.pdbx_seq_one_letter_code
_entity_poly.pdbx_strand_id
1 'polypeptide(L)'
;MLYAQKPAERPASSISEQELSRFDASKLRADFAAAPAGAKDQAYSPFDVVVQFLQLNSTQAQQFQQLLTARQKALEPLIQQISALNTQLQGLLDSGGPAPAVGQTVIQIHQLQVQAGQAQQSFLEQFQNLLDPDQRQRLEAARLAAQLQPIVPAFHQLQLL
;
A
#
# COMPACT_ATOMS: atom_id res chain seq x y z
N MET A 1 8.33 47.05 17.02
CA MET A 1 8.14 46.73 15.59
C MET A 1 8.89 45.43 15.33
N LEU A 2 8.19 44.29 15.42
CA LEU A 2 7.78 43.41 14.30
C LEU A 2 8.91 42.45 13.85
N TYR A 3 8.78 41.12 13.75
CA TYR A 3 7.92 40.05 14.26
C TYR A 3 8.74 38.74 14.07
N ALA A 4 8.57 37.77 14.96
CA ALA A 4 9.09 36.41 14.80
C ALA A 4 8.41 35.68 13.62
N GLN A 5 9.19 35.03 12.76
CA GLN A 5 8.66 34.17 11.70
C GLN A 5 8.20 32.84 12.28
N LYS A 6 6.87 32.64 12.28
CA LYS A 6 6.16 31.40 12.57
C LYS A 6 6.38 30.40 11.43
N PRO A 7 6.69 29.11 11.67
CA PRO A 7 6.80 28.12 10.60
C PRO A 7 5.44 27.90 9.93
N ALA A 8 5.44 27.86 8.61
CA ALA A 8 4.26 27.60 7.79
C ALA A 8 3.69 26.22 8.12
N GLU A 9 2.49 26.21 8.70
CA GLU A 9 1.66 25.03 8.86
C GLU A 9 1.33 24.51 7.45
N ARG A 10 1.81 23.31 7.10
CA ARG A 10 1.30 22.57 5.94
C ARG A 10 -0.20 22.39 6.17
N PRO A 11 -1.07 22.75 5.21
CA PRO A 11 -2.47 22.39 5.35
C PRO A 11 -2.54 20.87 5.35
N ALA A 12 -2.95 20.30 6.50
CA ALA A 12 -3.48 18.95 6.51
C ALA A 12 -4.57 18.91 5.45
N SER A 13 -4.52 17.94 4.55
CA SER A 13 -5.59 17.68 3.59
C SER A 13 -6.82 17.26 4.39
N SER A 14 -7.56 18.23 4.90
CA SER A 14 -8.84 18.03 5.55
C SER A 14 -9.77 17.49 4.48
N ILE A 15 -10.07 16.20 4.56
CA ILE A 15 -11.14 15.59 3.78
C ILE A 15 -12.41 16.35 4.20
N SER A 16 -12.97 17.15 3.28
CA SER A 16 -14.17 17.95 3.54
C SER A 16 -15.32 17.02 3.96
N GLU A 17 -16.12 17.42 4.95
CA GLU A 17 -17.32 16.67 5.41
C GLU A 17 -18.28 16.29 4.26
N GLN A 18 -18.24 17.04 3.16
CA GLN A 18 -18.98 16.76 1.93
C GLN A 18 -18.50 15.49 1.19
N GLU A 19 -17.20 15.17 1.24
CA GLU A 19 -16.62 13.98 0.61
C GLU A 19 -16.90 12.71 1.44
N LEU A 20 -16.94 12.87 2.76
CA LEU A 20 -17.38 11.81 3.71
C LEU A 20 -18.88 11.53 3.59
N SER A 21 -19.70 12.56 3.34
CA SER A 21 -21.16 12.42 3.19
C SER A 21 -21.58 11.73 1.89
N ARG A 22 -20.74 11.74 0.84
CA ARG A 22 -20.96 10.96 -0.39
C ARG A 22 -20.52 9.50 -0.25
N PHE A 23 -19.65 9.22 0.70
CA PHE A 23 -19.18 7.88 0.99
C PHE A 23 -20.24 7.14 1.83
N ASP A 24 -21.22 6.55 1.15
CA ASP A 24 -22.25 5.74 1.80
C ASP A 24 -21.65 4.37 2.20
N ALA A 25 -20.92 4.36 3.31
CA ALA A 25 -20.31 3.15 3.88
C ALA A 25 -21.35 2.05 4.14
N SER A 26 -22.59 2.44 4.43
CA SER A 26 -23.75 1.56 4.57
C SER A 26 -24.06 0.81 3.28
N LYS A 27 -24.02 1.50 2.13
CA LYS A 27 -24.19 0.90 0.81
C LYS A 27 -23.05 -0.05 0.44
N LEU A 28 -21.80 0.30 0.76
CA LEU A 28 -20.64 -0.57 0.53
C LEU A 28 -20.70 -1.85 1.38
N ARG A 29 -21.08 -1.71 2.64
CA ARG A 29 -21.28 -2.84 3.54
C ARG A 29 -22.46 -3.70 3.09
N ALA A 30 -23.53 -3.08 2.57
CA ALA A 30 -24.64 -3.79 1.97
C ALA A 30 -24.23 -4.53 0.69
N ASP A 31 -23.41 -3.96 -0.19
CA ASP A 31 -22.89 -4.64 -1.39
C ASP A 31 -21.95 -5.81 -1.03
N PHE A 32 -21.17 -5.69 0.05
CA PHE A 32 -20.39 -6.82 0.61
C PHE A 32 -21.28 -7.90 1.26
N ALA A 33 -22.33 -7.48 1.97
CA ALA A 33 -23.25 -8.38 2.65
C ALA A 33 -24.28 -9.02 1.72
N ALA A 34 -24.59 -8.38 0.58
CA ALA A 34 -25.52 -8.84 -0.45
C ALA A 34 -24.85 -9.74 -1.50
N ALA A 35 -23.57 -10.08 -1.31
CA ALA A 35 -22.99 -11.25 -1.96
C ALA A 35 -23.94 -12.45 -1.73
N PRO A 36 -24.32 -13.20 -2.78
CA PRO A 36 -25.41 -14.17 -2.70
C PRO A 36 -25.17 -15.13 -1.54
N ALA A 37 -26.23 -15.39 -0.77
CA ALA A 37 -26.25 -16.20 0.45
C ALA A 37 -25.78 -17.67 0.28
N GLY A 38 -25.22 -18.04 -0.88
CA GLY A 38 -24.51 -19.29 -1.15
C GLY A 38 -22.98 -19.21 -1.11
N ALA A 39 -22.37 -18.05 -0.86
CA ALA A 39 -20.91 -17.89 -0.79
C ALA A 39 -20.32 -18.05 0.63
N LYS A 40 -20.93 -18.88 1.49
CA LYS A 40 -20.55 -19.03 2.90
C LYS A 40 -19.29 -19.88 3.16
N ASP A 41 -18.66 -20.46 2.13
CA ASP A 41 -17.49 -21.34 2.27
C ASP A 41 -16.33 -21.06 1.29
N GLN A 42 -16.32 -19.92 0.59
CA GLN A 42 -15.18 -19.54 -0.24
C GLN A 42 -14.27 -18.58 0.52
N ALA A 43 -13.09 -19.08 0.95
CA ALA A 43 -12.01 -18.22 1.40
C ALA A 43 -11.59 -17.33 0.22
N TYR A 44 -12.10 -16.10 0.17
CA TYR A 44 -11.75 -15.13 -0.85
C TYR A 44 -10.26 -14.87 -0.83
N SER A 45 -9.59 -14.94 -1.98
CA SER A 45 -8.19 -14.54 -2.07
C SER A 45 -8.06 -13.03 -1.86
N PRO A 46 -6.90 -12.51 -1.43
CA PRO A 46 -6.69 -11.06 -1.33
C PRO A 46 -6.99 -10.30 -2.63
N PHE A 47 -6.77 -10.94 -3.78
CA PHE A 47 -7.13 -10.39 -5.08
C PHE A 47 -8.65 -10.22 -5.23
N ASP A 48 -9.41 -11.27 -4.92
CA ASP A 48 -10.88 -11.26 -5.03
C ASP A 48 -11.51 -10.21 -4.12
N VAL A 49 -10.98 -10.06 -2.89
CA VAL A 49 -11.42 -9.03 -1.95
C VAL A 49 -11.23 -7.62 -2.53
N VAL A 50 -10.09 -7.33 -3.14
CA VAL A 50 -9.82 -6.01 -3.74
C VAL A 50 -10.69 -5.78 -4.97
N VAL A 51 -10.85 -6.78 -5.84
CA VAL A 51 -11.73 -6.71 -7.02
C VAL A 51 -13.17 -6.41 -6.61
N GLN A 52 -13.69 -7.13 -5.62
CA GLN A 52 -15.05 -6.92 -5.12
C GLN A 52 -15.19 -5.56 -4.42
N PHE A 53 -14.21 -5.17 -3.60
CA PHE A 53 -14.27 -3.93 -2.83
C PHE A 53 -14.28 -2.69 -3.70
N LEU A 54 -13.34 -2.65 -4.64
CA LEU A 54 -13.23 -1.57 -5.60
C LEU A 54 -14.24 -1.72 -6.74
N GLN A 55 -15.05 -2.79 -6.78
CA GLN A 55 -15.99 -3.08 -7.86
C GLN A 55 -15.30 -2.99 -9.24
N LEU A 56 -14.13 -3.62 -9.37
CA LEU A 56 -13.39 -3.66 -10.63
C LEU A 56 -14.18 -4.45 -11.66
N ASN A 57 -14.34 -3.89 -12.87
CA ASN A 57 -14.90 -4.65 -13.98
C ASN A 57 -13.89 -5.71 -14.48
N SER A 58 -14.33 -6.61 -15.36
CA SER A 58 -13.51 -7.71 -15.86
C SER A 58 -12.21 -7.25 -16.53
N THR A 59 -12.25 -6.18 -17.31
CA THR A 59 -11.08 -5.58 -17.96
C THR A 59 -10.10 -5.02 -16.93
N GLN A 60 -10.61 -4.27 -15.95
CA GLN A 60 -9.78 -3.72 -14.87
C GLN A 60 -9.17 -4.83 -13.99
N ALA A 61 -9.92 -5.89 -13.69
CA ALA A 61 -9.41 -7.02 -12.93
C ALA A 61 -8.26 -7.73 -13.68
N GLN A 62 -8.39 -7.94 -14.99
CA GLN A 62 -7.32 -8.49 -15.82
C GLN A 62 -6.08 -7.58 -15.85
N GLN A 63 -6.27 -6.27 -16.02
CA GLN A 63 -5.17 -5.30 -15.98
C GLN A 63 -4.50 -5.27 -14.60
N PHE A 64 -5.26 -5.33 -13.52
CA PHE A 64 -4.73 -5.42 -12.17
C PHE A 64 -3.87 -6.67 -11.96
N GLN A 65 -4.33 -7.84 -12.44
CA GLN A 65 -3.54 -9.08 -12.38
C GLN A 65 -2.23 -8.98 -13.17
N GLN A 66 -2.27 -8.32 -14.34
CA GLN A 66 -1.06 -8.05 -15.12
C GLN A 66 -0.09 -7.13 -14.38
N LEU A 67 -0.59 -6.07 -13.72
CA LEU A 67 0.22 -5.17 -12.89
C LEU A 67 0.89 -5.92 -11.73
N LEU A 68 0.17 -6.82 -11.05
CA LEU A 68 0.73 -7.66 -9.99
C LEU A 68 1.85 -8.57 -10.51
N THR A 69 1.64 -9.18 -11.68
CA THR A 69 2.63 -10.05 -12.33
C THR A 69 3.87 -9.25 -12.77
N ALA A 70 3.68 -8.07 -13.34
CA ALA A 70 4.76 -7.19 -13.77
C ALA A 70 5.60 -6.75 -12.56
N ARG A 71 4.95 -6.35 -11.47
CA ARG A 71 5.63 -6.02 -10.20
C ARG A 71 6.43 -7.20 -9.68
N GLN A 72 5.86 -8.40 -9.64
CA GLN A 72 6.58 -9.60 -9.18
C GLN A 72 7.84 -9.85 -10.01
N LYS A 73 7.73 -9.81 -11.34
CA LYS A 73 8.87 -9.99 -12.26
C LYS A 73 9.94 -8.92 -12.09
N ALA A 74 9.55 -7.68 -11.79
CA ALA A 74 10.50 -6.59 -11.55
C ALA A 74 11.23 -6.74 -10.20
N LEU A 75 10.53 -7.19 -9.16
CA LEU A 75 11.07 -7.28 -7.80
C LEU A 75 11.92 -8.53 -7.56
N GLU A 76 11.56 -9.67 -8.14
CA GLU A 76 12.24 -10.96 -7.92
C GLU A 76 13.76 -10.90 -8.09
N PRO A 77 14.32 -10.42 -9.22
CA PRO A 77 15.77 -10.35 -9.39
C PRO A 77 16.43 -9.36 -8.42
N LEU A 78 15.74 -8.29 -8.01
CA LEU A 78 16.27 -7.31 -7.06
C LEU A 78 16.38 -7.94 -5.66
N ILE A 79 15.35 -8.67 -5.23
CA ILE A 79 15.33 -9.37 -3.94
C ILE A 79 16.44 -10.42 -3.88
N GLN A 80 16.62 -11.20 -4.96
CA GLN A 80 17.69 -12.20 -5.05
C GLN A 80 19.08 -11.55 -4.92
N GLN A 81 19.32 -10.44 -5.62
CA GLN A 81 20.59 -9.72 -5.55
C GLN A 81 20.85 -9.11 -4.16
N ILE A 82 19.81 -8.52 -3.54
CA ILE A 82 19.90 -8.00 -2.16
C ILE A 82 20.25 -9.14 -1.19
N SER A 83 19.64 -10.31 -1.32
CA SER A 83 19.93 -11.47 -0.48
C SER A 83 21.38 -11.96 -0.63
N ALA A 84 21.88 -12.04 -1.86
CA ALA A 84 23.26 -12.42 -2.14
C ALA A 84 24.26 -11.42 -1.53
N LEU A 85 24.01 -10.12 -1.68
CA LEU A 85 24.87 -9.07 -1.13
C LEU A 85 24.82 -9.03 0.41
N ASN A 86 23.67 -9.32 1.03
CA ASN A 86 23.59 -9.44 2.49
C ASN A 86 24.42 -10.61 3.01
N THR A 87 24.39 -11.76 2.32
CA THR A 87 25.27 -12.90 2.65
C THR A 87 26.74 -12.52 2.52
N GLN A 88 27.12 -11.82 1.46
CA GLN A 88 28.49 -11.33 1.27
C GLN A 88 28.90 -10.33 2.37
N LEU A 89 28.00 -9.41 2.72
CA LEU A 89 28.22 -8.43 3.79
C LEU A 89 28.47 -9.14 5.12
N GLN A 90 27.65 -10.13 5.46
CA GLN A 90 27.84 -10.93 6.67
C GLN A 90 29.22 -11.60 6.69
N GLY A 91 29.63 -12.23 5.58
CA GLY A 91 30.95 -12.84 5.48
C GLY A 91 32.12 -11.85 5.61
N LEU A 92 31.97 -10.62 5.09
CA LEU A 92 32.96 -9.56 5.30
C LEU A 92 33.03 -9.13 6.77
N LEU A 93 31.89 -9.04 7.46
CA LEU A 93 31.85 -8.66 8.87
C LEU A 93 32.45 -9.75 9.76
N ASP A 94 32.12 -11.03 9.50
CA ASP A 94 32.61 -12.17 10.29
C ASP A 94 34.13 -12.37 10.15
N SER A 95 34.68 -12.07 8.97
CA SER A 95 36.12 -12.20 8.69
C SER A 95 36.94 -10.97 9.08
N GLY A 96 36.31 -9.89 9.57
CA GLY A 96 37.00 -8.62 9.79
C GLY A 96 37.51 -7.97 8.50
N GLY A 97 36.77 -8.16 7.40
CA GLY A 97 37.09 -7.66 6.07
C GLY A 97 37.29 -6.15 6.02
N PRO A 98 38.01 -5.65 4.99
CA PRO A 98 38.40 -4.25 4.94
C PRO A 98 37.18 -3.34 4.82
N ALA A 99 37.17 -2.24 5.60
CA ALA A 99 36.06 -1.28 5.64
C ALA A 99 35.62 -0.76 4.24
N PRO A 100 36.52 -0.50 3.27
CA PRO A 100 36.12 -0.15 1.91
C PRO A 100 35.24 -1.21 1.21
N ALA A 101 35.51 -2.50 1.41
CA ALA A 101 34.71 -3.57 0.81
C ALA A 101 33.32 -3.64 1.44
N VAL A 102 33.23 -3.49 2.77
CA VAL A 102 31.96 -3.40 3.51
C VAL A 102 31.13 -2.22 2.99
N GLY A 103 31.75 -1.04 2.88
CA GLY A 103 31.08 0.16 2.38
C GLY A 103 30.55 0.00 0.95
N GLN A 104 31.33 -0.61 0.07
CA GLN A 104 30.90 -0.88 -1.32
C GLN A 104 29.67 -1.81 -1.37
N THR A 105 29.67 -2.88 -0.57
CA THR A 105 28.53 -3.81 -0.50
C THR A 105 27.27 -3.13 0.05
N VAL A 106 27.39 -2.30 1.10
CA VAL A 106 26.26 -1.55 1.65
C VAL A 106 25.66 -0.57 0.63
N ILE A 107 26.51 0.14 -0.13
CA ILE A 107 26.05 1.06 -1.19
C ILE A 107 25.28 0.30 -2.28
N GLN A 108 25.76 -0.87 -2.69
CA GLN A 108 25.08 -1.69 -3.70
C GLN A 108 23.71 -2.18 -3.21
N ILE A 109 23.63 -2.64 -1.95
CA ILE A 109 22.34 -3.03 -1.34
C ILE A 109 21.36 -1.86 -1.35
N HIS A 110 21.81 -0.67 -0.90
CA HIS A 110 20.98 0.52 -0.89
C HIS A 110 20.47 0.88 -2.29
N GLN A 111 21.32 0.82 -3.32
CA GLN A 111 20.91 1.08 -4.71
C GLN A 111 19.82 0.12 -5.19
N LEU A 112 19.91 -1.17 -4.85
CA LEU A 112 18.89 -2.16 -5.20
C LEU A 112 17.58 -1.95 -4.42
N GLN A 113 17.67 -1.54 -3.14
CA GLN A 113 16.49 -1.18 -2.35
C GLN A 113 15.76 0.02 -2.94
N VAL A 114 16.49 1.03 -3.41
CA VAL A 114 15.89 2.17 -4.13
C VAL A 114 15.17 1.70 -5.40
N GLN A 115 15.79 0.82 -6.19
CA GLN A 115 15.15 0.26 -7.39
C GLN A 115 13.89 -0.55 -7.06
N ALA A 116 13.91 -1.34 -5.98
CA ALA A 116 12.74 -2.08 -5.52
C ALA A 116 11.61 -1.14 -5.09
N GLY A 117 11.94 -0.05 -4.39
CA GLY A 117 11.01 1.02 -4.03
C GLY A 117 10.39 1.68 -5.27
N GLN A 118 11.19 1.95 -6.30
CA GLN A 118 10.70 2.51 -7.57
C GLN A 118 9.74 1.56 -8.31
N ALA A 119 10.04 0.26 -8.34
CA ALA A 119 9.15 -0.74 -8.94
C ALA A 119 7.80 -0.82 -8.21
N GLN A 120 7.82 -0.77 -6.87
CA GLN A 120 6.60 -0.71 -6.06
C GLN A 120 5.81 0.59 -6.29
N GLN A 121 6.49 1.74 -6.33
CA GLN A 121 5.85 3.02 -6.56
C GLN A 121 5.19 3.08 -7.95
N SER A 122 5.89 2.62 -8.99
CA SER A 122 5.35 2.55 -10.35
C SER A 122 4.11 1.65 -10.43
N PHE A 123 4.11 0.52 -9.72
CA PHE A 123 2.92 -0.33 -9.60
C PHE A 123 1.74 0.42 -8.96
N LEU A 124 1.97 1.15 -7.87
CA LEU A 124 0.91 1.90 -7.19
C LEU A 124 0.32 3.01 -8.07
N GLU A 125 1.16 3.73 -8.82
CA GLU A 125 0.74 4.78 -9.75
C GLU A 125 -0.09 4.19 -10.90
N GLN A 126 0.39 3.10 -11.53
CA GLN A 126 -0.34 2.43 -12.59
C GLN A 126 -1.67 1.85 -12.09
N PHE A 127 -1.68 1.29 -10.89
CA PHE A 127 -2.91 0.80 -10.27
C PHE A 127 -3.89 1.94 -9.98
N GLN A 128 -3.44 3.08 -9.48
CA GLN A 128 -4.33 4.23 -9.24
C GLN A 128 -4.89 4.80 -10.55
N ASN A 129 -4.10 4.81 -11.63
CA ASN A 129 -4.53 5.26 -12.96
C ASN A 129 -5.53 4.33 -13.63
N LEU A 130 -5.59 3.06 -13.21
CA LEU A 130 -6.57 2.08 -13.69
C LEU A 130 -7.98 2.35 -13.14
N LEU A 131 -8.07 3.01 -12.00
CA LEU A 131 -9.31 3.22 -11.26
C LEU A 131 -10.04 4.49 -11.74
N ASP A 132 -11.35 4.39 -11.89
CA ASP A 132 -12.20 5.57 -12.09
C ASP A 132 -12.32 6.41 -10.80
N PRO A 133 -12.93 7.61 -10.84
CA PRO A 133 -13.06 8.46 -9.65
C PRO A 133 -13.74 7.79 -8.45
N ASP A 134 -14.83 7.05 -8.65
CA ASP A 134 -15.57 6.39 -7.58
C ASP A 134 -14.73 5.26 -6.95
N GLN A 135 -14.03 4.50 -7.79
CA GLN A 135 -13.12 3.44 -7.35
C GLN A 135 -11.91 3.99 -6.58
N ARG A 136 -11.36 5.15 -6.99
CA ARG A 136 -10.30 5.83 -6.23
C ARG A 136 -10.78 6.28 -4.86
N GLN A 137 -12.01 6.78 -4.74
CA GLN A 137 -12.59 7.13 -3.45
C GLN A 137 -12.72 5.91 -2.52
N ARG A 138 -13.11 4.74 -3.06
CA ARG A 138 -13.11 3.48 -2.30
C ARG A 138 -11.71 3.11 -1.80
N LEU A 139 -10.71 3.21 -2.67
CA LEU A 139 -9.32 2.95 -2.29
C LEU A 139 -8.84 3.87 -1.15
N GLU A 140 -9.18 5.16 -1.20
CA GLU A 140 -8.87 6.10 -0.11
C GLU A 140 -9.57 5.74 1.21
N ALA A 141 -10.83 5.28 1.15
CA ALA A 141 -11.51 4.81 2.35
C ALA A 141 -10.86 3.56 2.97
N ALA A 142 -10.36 2.63 2.14
CA ALA A 142 -9.58 1.50 2.64
C ALA A 142 -8.27 1.95 3.30
N ARG A 143 -7.59 2.95 2.73
CA ARG A 143 -6.38 3.56 3.31
C ARG A 143 -6.67 4.23 4.66
N LEU A 144 -7.77 4.97 4.74
CA LEU A 144 -8.21 5.61 5.99
C LEU A 144 -8.55 4.55 7.05
N ALA A 145 -9.32 3.51 6.69
CA ALA A 145 -9.65 2.43 7.61
C ALA A 145 -8.39 1.72 8.16
N ALA A 146 -7.36 1.51 7.32
CA ALA A 146 -6.09 0.96 7.76
C ALA A 146 -5.36 1.86 8.78
N GLN A 147 -5.44 3.18 8.64
CA GLN A 147 -4.88 4.14 9.61
C GLN A 147 -5.65 4.18 10.93
N LEU A 148 -6.96 3.91 10.89
CA LEU A 148 -7.83 3.95 12.06
C LEU A 148 -7.83 2.62 12.85
N GLN A 149 -7.37 1.51 12.26
CA GLN A 149 -7.29 0.20 12.92
C GLN A 149 -6.72 0.22 14.35
N PRO A 150 -5.65 0.98 14.68
CA PRO A 150 -5.11 1.01 16.03
C PRO A 150 -6.02 1.66 17.07
N ILE A 151 -6.90 2.58 16.65
CA ILE A 151 -7.75 3.36 17.57
C ILE A 151 -9.18 2.81 17.67
N VAL A 152 -9.66 2.08 16.65
CA VAL A 152 -11.02 1.50 16.62
C VAL A 152 -11.35 0.66 17.88
N PRO A 153 -10.44 -0.18 18.43
CA PRO A 153 -10.73 -0.94 19.64
C PRO A 153 -11.11 -0.06 20.85
N ALA A 154 -10.46 1.10 21.02
CA ALA A 154 -10.73 2.00 22.13
C ALA A 154 -12.14 2.60 22.04
N PHE A 155 -12.59 2.94 20.82
CA PHE A 155 -13.92 3.49 20.63
C PHE A 155 -15.02 2.43 20.86
N HIS A 156 -14.78 1.17 20.48
CA HIS A 156 -15.67 0.05 20.83
C HIS A 156 -15.76 -0.17 22.34
N GLN A 157 -14.63 -0.12 23.05
CA GLN A 157 -14.59 -0.27 24.51
C GLN A 157 -15.39 0.81 25.24
N LEU A 158 -15.43 2.03 24.68
CA LEU A 158 -16.20 3.15 25.20
C LEU A 158 -17.62 3.25 24.63
N GLN A 159 -18.05 2.26 23.82
CA GLN A 159 -19.36 2.22 23.17
C GLN A 159 -19.67 3.47 22.32
N LEU A 160 -18.65 4.08 21.73
CA LEU A 160 -18.79 5.23 20.85
C LEU A 160 -19.06 4.82 19.38
N LEU A 161 -18.94 3.53 19.08
CA LEU A 161 -19.22 2.86 17.81
C LEU A 161 -19.32 1.34 17.99
#